data_AF-A0A6I2MAW6-F1
#
_entry.id   AF-A0A6I2MAW6-F1
#
_cell.length_a   1.000
_cell.length_b   1.000
_cell.length_c   1.000
_cell.angle_alpha   90.00
_cell.angle_beta   90.00
_cell.angle_gamma   90.00
#
_symmetry.space_group_name_H-M   'P 1'
#
loop_
_entity.id
_entity.type
_entity.pdbx_description
1 polymer ?
#
loop_
_entity_poly.entity_id
_entity_poly.type
_entity_poly.pdbx_seq_one_letter_code
_entity_poly.pdbx_strand_id
1 'polypeptide(L)'
;MKLLVHQSEGYCMFEIKQIEAEHTYALRQKVLMPDHSIDECGYTRDKKEETLHIGAFKEETLIGTASFFKETHEKMKQKNVYRLRGLAIDPEHRNQLRGQTLLLFAENKLTQLDAAMLWCTTSVKNVEYYQHLGFKETDHRFHLPSKGLNVLMVKPL
;
A
#
# COMPACT_ATOMS: atom_id res chain seq x y z
N MET A 1 -14.81 23.32 0.56
CA MET A 1 -15.15 22.57 1.79
C MET A 1 -14.00 22.76 2.76
N LYS A 2 -14.14 23.63 3.76
CA LYS A 2 -13.08 23.94 4.74
C LYS A 2 -12.84 22.71 5.61
N LEU A 3 -11.62 22.17 5.57
CA LEU A 3 -11.17 21.16 6.53
C LEU A 3 -11.17 21.80 7.92
N LEU A 4 -11.81 21.13 8.88
CA LEU A 4 -11.84 21.49 10.28
C LEU A 4 -10.41 21.44 10.84
N VAL A 5 -9.82 22.60 11.11
CA VAL A 5 -8.66 22.73 11.99
C VAL A 5 -9.21 23.04 13.37
N HIS A 6 -9.34 22.02 14.23
CA HIS A 6 -9.56 22.24 15.65
C HIS A 6 -8.18 22.37 16.33
N GLN A 7 -7.95 23.54 16.93
CA GLN A 7 -6.91 23.72 17.94
C GLN A 7 -7.42 23.14 19.26
N SER A 8 -6.68 22.20 19.84
CA SER A 8 -6.77 21.83 21.25
C SER A 8 -5.46 21.17 21.68
N GLU A 9 -4.86 21.69 22.74
CA GLU A 9 -3.71 21.09 23.42
C GLU A 9 -4.00 19.61 23.75
N GLY A 10 -3.13 18.70 23.30
CA GLY A 10 -3.19 17.26 23.63
C GLY A 10 -3.72 16.29 22.56
N TYR A 11 -3.98 16.73 21.32
CA TYR A 11 -4.34 15.80 20.23
C TYR A 11 -3.12 15.36 19.42
N CYS A 12 -2.87 14.05 19.34
CA CYS A 12 -1.90 13.49 18.42
C CYS A 12 -2.44 13.58 16.98
N MET A 13 -1.79 14.37 16.12
CA MET A 13 -2.24 14.60 14.75
C MET A 13 -2.02 13.35 13.90
N PHE A 14 -3.07 12.87 13.24
CA PHE A 14 -2.97 11.79 12.25
C PHE A 14 -3.31 12.32 10.86
N GLU A 15 -2.43 12.08 9.90
CA GLU A 15 -2.56 12.59 8.53
C GLU A 15 -2.32 11.46 7.52
N ILE A 16 -3.10 11.46 6.43
CA ILE A 16 -2.79 10.67 5.23
C ILE A 16 -2.51 11.64 4.08
N LYS A 17 -1.39 11.44 3.39
CA LYS A 17 -1.02 12.26 2.22
C LYS A 17 -0.23 11.47 1.19
N GLN A 18 -0.19 12.01 -0.02
CA GLN A 18 0.78 11.58 -1.02
C GLN A 18 2.19 11.97 -0.57
N ILE A 19 3.16 11.12 -0.89
CA ILE A 19 4.57 11.31 -0.56
C ILE A 19 5.43 10.93 -1.76
N GLU A 20 6.67 11.39 -1.77
CA GLU A 20 7.69 10.87 -2.69
C GLU A 20 8.10 9.43 -2.34
N ALA A 21 8.63 8.71 -3.33
CA ALA A 21 9.08 7.34 -3.18
C ALA A 21 10.10 7.17 -2.06
N GLU A 22 11.06 8.09 -1.99
CA GLU A 22 12.18 8.07 -1.04
C GLU A 22 11.72 8.07 0.41
N HIS A 23 10.60 8.74 0.72
CA HIS A 23 10.04 8.73 2.07
C HIS A 23 9.58 7.34 2.51
N THR A 24 9.28 6.44 1.57
CA THR A 24 8.82 5.08 1.90
C THR A 24 9.95 4.15 2.32
N TYR A 25 11.21 4.45 1.97
CA TYR A 25 12.30 3.47 2.00
C TYR A 25 12.64 3.01 3.42
N ALA A 26 12.73 3.94 4.37
CA ALA A 26 13.02 3.60 5.76
C ALA A 26 11.96 2.65 6.36
N LEU A 27 10.67 2.90 6.07
CA LEU A 27 9.60 2.04 6.58
C LEU A 27 9.53 0.70 5.83
N ARG A 28 9.79 0.69 4.52
CA ARG A 28 9.91 -0.55 3.74
C ARG A 28 11.05 -1.42 4.23
N GLN A 29 12.21 -0.83 4.54
CA GLN A 29 13.34 -1.54 5.16
C GLN A 29 12.90 -2.15 6.48
N LYS A 30 12.41 -1.33 7.42
CA LYS A 30 12.00 -1.75 8.76
C LYS A 30 10.99 -2.90 8.74
N VAL A 31 10.02 -2.87 7.82
CA VAL A 31 8.85 -3.77 7.87
C VAL A 31 8.89 -4.91 6.84
N LEU A 32 9.42 -4.66 5.64
CA LEU A 32 9.31 -5.57 4.50
C LEU A 32 10.66 -6.14 4.04
N MET A 33 11.76 -5.44 4.30
CA MET A 33 13.10 -5.78 3.82
C MET A 33 14.17 -5.54 4.91
N PRO A 34 14.04 -6.15 6.10
CA PRO A 34 14.91 -5.86 7.24
C PRO A 34 16.38 -6.19 6.96
N ASP A 35 16.64 -7.13 6.04
CA ASP A 35 17.99 -7.57 5.68
C ASP A 35 18.62 -6.75 4.53
N HIS A 36 17.93 -5.73 4.02
CA HIS A 36 18.41 -4.89 2.90
C HIS A 36 18.93 -3.55 3.43
N SER A 37 19.86 -2.93 2.70
CA SER A 37 20.21 -1.52 2.89
C SER A 37 19.08 -0.61 2.41
N ILE A 38 19.09 0.66 2.83
CA ILE A 38 18.02 1.60 2.46
C ILE A 38 17.98 1.87 0.95
N ASP A 39 19.14 1.86 0.28
CA ASP A 39 19.26 2.07 -1.16
C ASP A 39 18.69 0.89 -1.98
N GLU A 40 18.60 -0.30 -1.37
CA GLU A 40 17.99 -1.49 -1.96
C GLU A 40 16.47 -1.57 -1.75
N CYS A 41 15.88 -0.65 -0.97
CA CYS A 41 14.45 -0.64 -0.65
C CYS A 41 13.56 0.06 -1.70
N GLY A 42 14.18 0.60 -2.74
CA GLY A 42 13.49 1.16 -3.91
C GLY A 42 12.91 0.06 -4.81
N TYR A 43 11.81 0.37 -5.48
CA TYR A 43 11.24 -0.45 -6.54
C TYR A 43 11.47 0.20 -7.90
N THR A 44 11.68 -0.61 -8.94
CA THR A 44 11.91 -0.14 -10.32
C THR A 44 10.81 0.80 -10.87
N ARG A 45 9.59 0.70 -10.34
CA ARG A 45 8.44 1.52 -10.76
C ARG A 45 8.18 2.74 -9.87
N ASP A 46 8.95 2.95 -8.81
CA ASP A 46 8.69 4.04 -7.85
C ASP A 46 8.66 5.41 -8.55
N LYS A 47 9.58 5.67 -9.47
CA LYS A 47 9.68 6.97 -10.17
C LYS A 47 8.87 7.08 -11.47
N LYS A 48 7.91 6.17 -11.71
CA LYS A 48 7.02 6.28 -12.87
C LYS A 48 5.96 7.35 -12.60
N GLU A 49 5.65 8.16 -13.61
CA GLU A 49 4.68 9.27 -13.50
C GLU A 49 3.31 8.82 -12.96
N GLU A 50 2.88 7.62 -13.33
CA GLU A 50 1.58 7.07 -12.94
C GLU A 50 1.63 6.33 -11.58
N THR A 51 2.77 6.33 -10.90
CA THR A 51 2.91 5.71 -9.57
C THR A 51 2.42 6.64 -8.48
N LEU A 52 1.63 6.11 -7.55
CA LEU A 52 1.23 6.82 -6.35
C LEU A 52 1.89 6.21 -5.12
N HIS A 53 2.49 7.03 -4.26
CA HIS A 53 2.88 6.64 -2.91
C HIS A 53 2.05 7.40 -1.89
N ILE A 54 1.49 6.67 -0.93
CA ILE A 54 0.70 7.23 0.16
C ILE A 54 1.43 6.94 1.47
N GLY A 55 1.48 7.95 2.33
CA GLY A 55 2.01 7.87 3.69
C GLY A 55 0.93 8.15 4.72
N ALA A 56 0.98 7.40 5.82
CA ALA A 56 0.23 7.65 7.04
C ALA A 56 1.19 8.19 8.09
N PHE A 57 0.88 9.37 8.62
CA PHE A 57 1.70 10.09 9.56
C PHE A 57 1.01 10.18 10.91
N LYS A 58 1.79 9.98 11.97
CA LYS A 58 1.44 10.35 13.34
C LYS A 58 2.40 11.45 13.73
N GLU A 59 1.87 12.66 13.88
CA GLU A 59 2.65 13.89 13.91
C GLU A 59 3.52 13.99 12.65
N GLU A 60 4.84 14.06 12.79
CA GLU A 60 5.79 14.12 11.68
C GLU A 60 6.36 12.74 11.30
N THR A 61 5.99 11.69 12.04
CA THR A 61 6.54 10.35 11.84
C THR A 61 5.71 9.55 10.84
N LEU A 62 6.36 9.03 9.79
CA LEU A 62 5.73 8.09 8.86
C LEU A 62 5.55 6.72 9.53
N ILE A 63 4.30 6.38 9.86
CA ILE A 63 3.93 5.12 10.53
C ILE A 63 3.27 4.10 9.60
N GLY A 64 2.99 4.48 8.35
CA GLY A 64 2.41 3.58 7.36
C GLY A 64 2.70 4.05 5.94
N THR A 65 2.85 3.13 5.01
CA THR A 65 2.98 3.45 3.59
C THR A 65 2.30 2.41 2.71
N ALA A 66 1.88 2.81 1.52
CA ALA A 66 1.41 1.96 0.44
C ALA A 66 1.76 2.61 -0.91
N SER A 67 2.14 1.80 -1.90
CA SER A 67 2.53 2.24 -3.24
C SER A 67 1.67 1.55 -4.30
N PHE A 68 1.27 2.30 -5.33
CA PHE A 68 0.32 1.85 -6.34
C PHE A 68 0.92 2.09 -7.72
N PHE A 69 1.26 1.00 -8.40
CA PHE A 69 1.89 1.05 -9.72
C PHE A 69 0.86 0.78 -10.81
N LYS A 70 0.78 1.63 -11.83
CA LYS A 70 0.03 1.27 -13.03
C LYS A 70 0.75 0.12 -13.75
N GLU A 71 0.22 -1.08 -13.56
CA GLU A 71 0.87 -2.33 -13.93
C GLU A 71 -0.21 -3.39 -14.12
N THR A 72 -0.29 -3.98 -15.31
CA THR A 72 -1.25 -5.08 -15.58
C THR A 72 -0.61 -6.42 -15.24
N HIS A 73 -1.37 -7.31 -14.60
CA HIS A 73 -0.96 -8.70 -14.41
C HIS A 73 -1.38 -9.54 -15.62
N GLU A 74 -0.56 -10.49 -16.05
CA GLU A 74 -0.83 -11.36 -17.22
C GLU A 74 -2.13 -12.18 -17.14
N LYS A 75 -2.67 -12.37 -15.94
CA LYS A 75 -3.93 -13.07 -15.69
C LYS A 75 -5.17 -12.15 -15.73
N MET A 76 -4.99 -10.86 -15.95
CA MET A 76 -6.06 -9.87 -15.94
C MET A 76 -6.46 -9.47 -17.36
N LYS A 77 -7.76 -9.26 -17.55
CA LYS A 77 -8.32 -8.74 -18.82
C LYS A 77 -8.60 -7.24 -18.75
N GLN A 78 -8.79 -6.72 -17.54
CA GLN A 78 -9.07 -5.32 -17.26
C GLN A 78 -7.89 -4.44 -17.67
N LYS A 79 -8.20 -3.32 -18.31
CA LYS A 79 -7.25 -2.24 -18.56
C LYS A 79 -7.29 -1.26 -17.40
N ASN A 80 -6.29 -0.40 -17.31
CA ASN A 80 -6.16 0.62 -16.27
C ASN A 80 -6.28 0.03 -14.85
N VAL A 81 -5.34 -0.87 -14.52
CA VAL A 81 -5.29 -1.55 -13.23
C VAL A 81 -4.00 -1.21 -12.50
N TYR A 82 -4.06 -1.25 -11.17
CA TYR A 82 -2.98 -0.83 -10.32
C TYR A 82 -2.53 -1.94 -9.38
N ARG A 83 -1.22 -2.15 -9.31
CA ARG A 83 -0.59 -3.07 -8.38
C ARG A 83 -0.31 -2.36 -7.06
N LEU A 84 -0.87 -2.87 -5.97
CA LEU A 84 -0.48 -2.52 -4.62
C LEU A 84 0.85 -3.19 -4.26
N ARG A 85 1.81 -2.38 -3.83
CA ARG A 85 3.13 -2.77 -3.32
C ARG A 85 3.47 -1.94 -2.09
N GLY A 86 4.42 -2.42 -1.29
CA GLY A 86 4.95 -1.65 -0.18
C GLY A 86 3.91 -1.29 0.89
N LEU A 87 2.81 -2.06 1.05
CA LEU A 87 1.90 -1.88 2.17
C LEU A 87 2.62 -2.29 3.45
N ALA A 88 3.05 -1.30 4.23
CA ALA A 88 3.80 -1.47 5.46
C ALA A 88 3.21 -0.57 6.53
N ILE A 89 2.94 -1.14 7.72
CA ILE A 89 2.56 -0.40 8.91
C ILE A 89 3.62 -0.66 9.97
N ASP A 90 4.09 0.41 10.59
CA ASP A 90 5.01 0.35 11.72
C ASP A 90 4.45 -0.60 12.79
N PRO A 91 5.23 -1.59 13.27
CA PRO A 91 4.76 -2.58 14.25
C PRO A 91 4.09 -1.96 15.49
N GLU A 92 4.56 -0.80 15.95
CA GLU A 92 4.03 -0.09 17.13
C GLU A 92 2.68 0.58 16.87
N HIS A 93 2.24 0.64 15.60
CA HIS A 93 1.05 1.34 15.14
C HIS A 93 0.06 0.42 14.39
N ARG A 94 0.23 -0.91 14.49
CA ARG A 94 -0.69 -1.90 13.93
C ARG A 94 -2.01 -1.95 14.70
N ASN A 95 -3.02 -2.63 14.13
CA ASN A 95 -4.35 -2.82 14.72
C ASN A 95 -5.14 -1.52 15.00
N GLN A 96 -4.78 -0.42 14.34
CA GLN A 96 -5.44 0.89 14.43
C GLN A 96 -6.05 1.32 13.09
N LEU A 97 -6.50 0.34 12.28
CA LEU A 97 -7.07 0.53 10.94
C LEU A 97 -6.19 1.29 9.92
N ARG A 98 -4.90 1.52 10.21
CA ARG A 98 -3.98 2.33 9.38
C ARG A 98 -3.87 1.84 7.93
N GLY A 99 -3.78 0.53 7.73
CA GLY A 99 -3.74 -0.08 6.39
C GLY A 99 -5.04 0.15 5.61
N GLN A 100 -6.18 0.07 6.28
CA GLN A 100 -7.49 0.36 5.69
C GLN A 100 -7.61 1.83 5.31
N THR A 101 -7.18 2.75 6.19
CA THR A 101 -7.22 4.19 5.92
C THR A 101 -6.31 4.59 4.75
N LEU A 102 -5.11 4.00 4.65
CA LEU A 102 -4.21 4.17 3.49
C LEU A 102 -4.89 3.72 2.20
N LEU A 103 -5.50 2.53 2.22
CA LEU A 103 -6.15 1.98 1.04
C LEU A 103 -7.36 2.80 0.63
N LEU A 104 -8.23 3.19 1.55
CA LEU A 104 -9.40 4.01 1.24
C LEU A 104 -9.00 5.35 0.59
N PHE A 105 -7.94 5.99 1.09
CA PHE A 105 -7.41 7.22 0.49
C PHE A 105 -6.89 6.97 -0.93
N ALA A 106 -6.15 5.87 -1.13
CA ALA A 106 -5.63 5.52 -2.45
C ALA A 106 -6.75 5.15 -3.44
N GLU A 107 -7.74 4.39 -3.00
CA GLU A 107 -8.91 3.98 -3.79
C GLU A 107 -9.63 5.21 -4.33
N ASN A 108 -9.92 6.20 -3.49
CA ASN A 108 -10.53 7.46 -3.94
C ASN A 108 -9.70 8.17 -5.04
N LYS A 109 -8.36 8.20 -4.91
CA LYS A 109 -7.49 8.79 -5.93
C LYS A 109 -7.44 7.96 -7.21
N LEU A 110 -7.42 6.63 -7.09
CA LEU A 110 -7.36 5.73 -8.23
C LEU A 110 -8.68 5.70 -9.02
N THR A 111 -9.83 5.77 -8.34
CA THR A 111 -11.13 5.93 -9.01
C THR A 111 -11.20 7.25 -9.80
N GLN A 112 -10.61 8.34 -9.30
CA GLN A 112 -10.48 9.59 -10.07
C GLN A 112 -9.57 9.48 -11.30
N LEU A 113 -8.73 8.44 -11.37
CA LEU A 113 -7.89 8.09 -12.52
C LEU A 113 -8.53 6.99 -13.37
N ASP A 114 -9.84 6.74 -13.22
CA ASP A 114 -10.61 5.69 -13.89
C ASP A 114 -10.04 4.28 -13.72
N ALA A 115 -9.31 4.03 -12.62
CA ALA A 115 -8.72 2.73 -12.35
C ALA A 115 -9.84 1.70 -12.12
N ALA A 116 -9.81 0.61 -12.88
CA ALA A 116 -10.86 -0.41 -12.81
C ALA A 116 -10.66 -1.41 -11.65
N MET A 117 -9.42 -1.58 -11.20
CA MET A 117 -9.06 -2.65 -10.28
C MET A 117 -7.71 -2.41 -9.60
N LEU A 118 -7.65 -2.78 -8.32
CA LEU A 118 -6.42 -3.05 -7.58
C LEU A 118 -6.07 -4.53 -7.63
N TRP A 119 -4.77 -4.82 -7.60
CA TRP A 119 -4.28 -6.16 -7.38
C TRP A 119 -3.00 -6.21 -6.58
N CYS A 120 -2.76 -7.34 -5.94
CA CYS A 120 -1.49 -7.63 -5.29
C CYS A 120 -1.19 -9.12 -5.34
N THR A 121 0.07 -9.46 -5.10
CA THR A 121 0.50 -10.82 -4.79
C THR A 121 0.92 -10.85 -3.34
N THR A 122 0.40 -11.79 -2.57
CA THR A 122 0.71 -11.88 -1.14
C THR A 122 0.93 -13.32 -0.73
N SER A 123 1.68 -13.53 0.36
CA SER A 123 1.82 -14.85 0.96
C SER A 123 0.44 -15.36 1.36
N VAL A 124 0.20 -16.67 1.20
CA VAL A 124 -1.07 -17.29 1.63
C VAL A 124 -1.40 -17.05 3.11
N LYS A 125 -0.37 -16.81 3.94
CA LYS A 125 -0.52 -16.46 5.36
C LYS A 125 -1.20 -15.11 5.60
N ASN A 126 -1.21 -14.22 4.60
CA ASN A 126 -1.78 -12.88 4.69
C ASN A 126 -3.14 -12.76 4.00
N VAL A 127 -3.69 -13.84 3.44
CA VAL A 127 -4.95 -13.78 2.66
C VAL A 127 -6.08 -13.16 3.46
N GLU A 128 -6.27 -13.60 4.71
CA GLU A 128 -7.32 -13.07 5.60
C GLU A 128 -7.16 -11.56 5.84
N TYR A 129 -5.93 -11.06 6.01
CA TYR A 129 -5.68 -9.62 6.15
C TYR A 129 -6.13 -8.85 4.91
N TYR A 130 -5.78 -9.31 3.71
CA TYR A 130 -6.19 -8.66 2.46
C TYR A 130 -7.69 -8.80 2.19
N GLN A 131 -8.33 -9.89 2.62
CA GLN A 131 -9.78 -10.03 2.58
C GLN A 131 -10.48 -8.98 3.44
N HIS A 132 -9.98 -8.70 4.65
CA HIS A 132 -10.48 -7.61 5.48
C HIS A 132 -10.31 -6.21 4.84
N LEU A 133 -9.33 -6.06 3.93
CA LEU A 133 -9.15 -4.86 3.12
C LEU A 133 -10.03 -4.84 1.85
N GLY A 134 -10.86 -5.87 1.64
CA GLY A 134 -11.80 -5.98 0.53
C GLY A 134 -11.24 -6.67 -0.73
N PHE A 135 -10.03 -7.24 -0.67
CA PHE A 135 -9.50 -8.03 -1.77
C PHE A 135 -10.13 -9.44 -1.79
N LYS A 136 -10.28 -9.98 -3.00
CA LYS A 136 -10.70 -11.34 -3.27
C LYS A 136 -9.52 -12.16 -3.74
N GLU A 137 -9.37 -13.36 -3.18
CA GLU A 137 -8.39 -14.33 -3.64
C GLU A 137 -8.77 -14.86 -5.03
N THR A 138 -7.78 -15.13 -5.87
CA THR A 138 -7.96 -15.82 -7.16
C THR A 138 -7.39 -17.23 -7.09
N ASP A 139 -7.69 -18.06 -8.08
CA ASP A 139 -7.13 -19.43 -8.17
C ASP A 139 -5.64 -19.43 -8.57
N HIS A 140 -5.05 -18.26 -8.86
CA HIS A 140 -3.66 -18.16 -9.29
C HIS A 140 -2.70 -18.13 -8.09
N ARG A 141 -2.27 -19.32 -7.68
CA ARG A 141 -1.21 -19.54 -6.66
C ARG A 141 0.11 -19.91 -7.31
N PHE A 142 1.23 -19.50 -6.71
CA PHE A 142 2.57 -19.80 -7.20
C PHE A 142 3.61 -19.76 -6.08
N HIS A 143 4.72 -20.48 -6.25
CA HIS A 143 5.80 -20.52 -5.27
C HIS A 143 6.90 -19.53 -5.64
N LEU A 144 7.42 -18.79 -4.66
CA LEU A 144 8.59 -17.94 -4.79
C LEU A 144 9.71 -18.52 -3.91
N PRO A 145 10.94 -18.76 -4.44
CA PRO A 145 11.99 -19.51 -3.72
C PRO A 145 12.23 -19.06 -2.27
N SER A 146 12.27 -17.74 -2.03
CA SER A 146 12.52 -17.19 -0.68
C SER A 146 11.27 -16.69 0.04
N LYS A 147 10.08 -16.75 -0.60
CA LYS A 147 8.83 -16.19 -0.06
C LYS A 147 7.70 -17.20 0.07
N GLY A 148 7.94 -18.46 -0.31
CA GLY A 148 6.99 -19.55 -0.19
C GLY A 148 5.78 -19.40 -1.12
N LEU A 149 4.67 -20.01 -0.72
CA LEU A 149 3.42 -19.99 -1.48
C LEU A 149 2.77 -18.60 -1.41
N ASN A 150 2.52 -18.04 -2.60
CA ASN A 150 1.88 -16.75 -2.80
C ASN A 150 0.63 -16.93 -3.66
N VAL A 151 -0.27 -15.96 -3.60
CA VAL A 151 -1.50 -15.92 -4.37
C VAL A 151 -1.75 -14.52 -4.92
N LEU A 152 -2.33 -14.46 -6.11
CA LEU A 152 -2.85 -13.23 -6.69
C LEU A 152 -4.20 -12.89 -6.05
N MET A 153 -4.35 -11.65 -5.59
CA MET A 153 -5.59 -11.11 -5.05
C MET A 153 -6.00 -9.85 -5.80
N VAL A 154 -7.30 -9.62 -5.91
CA VAL A 154 -7.88 -8.55 -6.71
C VAL A 154 -8.98 -7.81 -5.95
N LYS A 155 -9.12 -6.50 -6.18
CA LYS A 155 -10.18 -5.68 -5.61
C LYS A 155 -10.70 -4.73 -6.70
N PRO A 156 -11.94 -4.92 -7.19
CA PRO A 156 -12.57 -3.93 -8.06
C PRO A 156 -12.66 -2.57 -7.37
N LEU A 157 -12.48 -1.50 -8.13
CA LEU A 157 -12.60 -0.11 -7.69
C LEU A 157 -13.87 0.54 -8.24
#